data_AF-A0A7S1IQ34-F1
#
_entry.id   AF-A0A7S1IQ34-F1
#
_cell.length_a   1.000
_cell.length_b   1.000
_cell.length_c   1.000
_cell.angle_alpha   90.00
_cell.angle_beta   90.00
_cell.angle_gamma   90.00
#
_symmetry.space_group_name_H-M   'P 1'
#
loop_
_entity.id
_entity.type
_entity.pdbx_description
1 polymer ?
#
loop_
_entity_poly.entity_id
_entity_poly.type
_entity_poly.pdbx_seq_one_letter_code
_entity_poly.pdbx_strand_id
1 'polypeptide(L)'
;CLPSKAGFVGRQLGGQEPTAVAGSNTDDSAEMSLSSDTAEVLIQLRETVADKDMELQEQEVIMDKLKETLELRESQIRTLEAQAAKSEARVKEGQESARKTMETMRADYDQRLADLENYVGGSPRSDVPSARLDGQLREQKAEVDRLQETLSKCHAELTAALEWREKYEAAVEEGIAKSQELSALHKVLLMKEEELNEADGARNQLKQQKDELHRLQDLVDRQAAELQEARSAASATQELQQKYEELEHEGTVKMAEVWALQALLQSREKELADTQEQCDRLKLEICQIQEAAEMSNRAQSFAETRSHVLEAELNSVKQRLVDAQTGPLVDAQTGQALQAAEAERDHLAAELHRVQNSHQSQMQESMMWAMDSEKQLSMVREELVETREQLQTYSEAQRVSEAQVKRLEREARALRQRALDLKCPKCSGT
;
A
#
# COMPACT_ATOMS: atom_id res chain seq x y z
N CYS A 1 -4.22 12.81 38.59
CA CYS A 1 -3.17 12.91 39.63
C CYS A 1 -2.48 11.55 39.76
N LEU A 2 -1.14 11.57 39.69
CA LEU A 2 -0.13 10.49 39.71
C LEU A 2 -0.34 9.38 40.79
N PRO A 3 0.54 8.36 40.92
CA PRO A 3 1.05 7.33 39.98
C PRO A 3 1.12 5.92 40.66
N SER A 4 1.51 4.84 39.96
CA SER A 4 2.38 3.82 40.60
C SER A 4 3.07 2.87 39.61
N LYS A 5 4.28 2.49 40.01
CA LYS A 5 5.37 1.77 39.32
C LYS A 5 5.11 0.26 39.11
N ALA A 6 5.87 -0.24 38.13
CA ALA A 6 6.61 -1.53 38.11
C ALA A 6 5.87 -2.81 37.69
N GLY A 7 6.50 -3.50 36.73
CA GLY A 7 6.15 -4.86 36.31
C GLY A 7 7.05 -5.37 35.20
N PHE A 8 8.36 -5.46 35.45
CA PHE A 8 9.35 -6.12 34.62
C PHE A 8 9.07 -7.63 34.54
N VAL A 9 8.86 -8.20 33.34
CA VAL A 9 9.08 -9.64 33.06
C VAL A 9 9.51 -9.79 31.60
N GLY A 10 10.74 -10.29 31.41
CA GLY A 10 11.25 -10.67 30.10
C GLY A 10 10.61 -11.95 29.56
N ARG A 11 10.54 -12.07 28.23
CA ARG A 11 10.37 -13.35 27.56
C ARG A 11 11.08 -13.37 26.20
N GLN A 12 12.13 -14.19 26.19
CA GLN A 12 12.76 -14.93 25.09
C GLN A 12 12.38 -14.56 23.65
N LEU A 13 13.38 -14.02 22.95
CA LEU A 13 13.57 -14.17 21.51
C LEU A 13 13.76 -15.66 21.19
N GLY A 14 12.66 -16.33 20.83
CA GLY A 14 12.68 -17.61 20.14
C GLY A 14 12.63 -17.36 18.64
N GLY A 15 13.62 -17.88 17.91
CA GLY A 15 13.70 -17.76 16.46
C GLY A 15 12.50 -18.38 15.75
N GLN A 16 12.07 -17.71 14.69
CA GLN A 16 11.33 -18.30 13.58
C GLN A 16 12.18 -18.17 12.32
N GLU A 17 12.20 -19.26 11.57
CA GLU A 17 12.93 -19.50 10.33
C GLU A 17 12.50 -18.56 9.19
N PRO A 18 13.37 -18.34 8.18
CA PRO A 18 13.02 -17.52 7.03
C PRO A 18 12.05 -18.28 6.11
N THR A 19 10.79 -17.86 6.08
CA THR A 19 9.93 -18.14 4.92
C THR A 19 10.52 -17.43 3.71
N ALA A 20 11.14 -18.23 2.83
CA ALA A 20 11.45 -17.86 1.47
C ALA A 20 10.17 -17.39 0.78
N VAL A 21 10.05 -16.08 0.57
CA VAL A 21 9.01 -15.50 -0.27
C VAL A 21 9.38 -15.84 -1.71
N ALA A 22 8.61 -16.76 -2.27
CA ALA A 22 8.61 -17.10 -3.68
C ALA A 22 8.42 -15.82 -4.51
N GLY A 23 9.19 -15.73 -5.60
CA GLY A 23 9.12 -14.63 -6.55
C GLY A 23 7.71 -14.49 -7.10
N SER A 24 7.05 -13.38 -6.76
CA SER A 24 5.93 -12.86 -7.53
C SER A 24 6.51 -11.96 -8.62
N ASN A 25 6.20 -12.31 -9.86
CA ASN A 25 6.44 -11.51 -11.05
C ASN A 25 6.15 -10.03 -10.78
N THR A 26 7.18 -9.21 -10.93
CA THR A 26 7.03 -7.80 -11.27
C THR A 26 6.49 -7.74 -12.69
N ASP A 27 5.17 -7.65 -12.83
CA ASP A 27 4.56 -7.13 -14.05
C ASP A 27 4.83 -5.62 -14.08
N ASP A 28 5.63 -5.20 -15.05
CA ASP A 28 6.09 -3.84 -15.35
C ASP A 28 4.95 -2.90 -15.82
N SER A 29 3.83 -2.83 -15.09
CA SER A 29 2.68 -2.00 -15.52
C SER A 29 2.01 -1.22 -14.39
N ALA A 30 2.79 -0.87 -13.37
CA ALA A 30 2.45 0.23 -12.48
C ALA A 30 3.22 1.48 -12.95
N GLU A 31 2.84 2.01 -14.12
CA GLU A 31 3.01 3.44 -14.40
C GLU A 31 2.13 4.20 -13.40
N MET A 32 2.61 4.30 -12.16
CA MET A 32 1.98 5.10 -11.12
C MET A 32 2.17 6.55 -11.51
N SER A 33 1.08 7.19 -11.93
CA SER A 33 0.94 8.64 -11.92
C SER A 33 1.02 9.11 -10.46
N LEU A 34 2.24 9.26 -9.96
CA LEU A 34 2.56 10.33 -9.01
C LEU A 34 1.89 11.57 -9.58
N SER A 35 1.01 12.23 -8.81
CA SER A 35 0.38 13.47 -9.27
C SER A 35 1.49 14.37 -9.79
N SER A 36 1.40 14.75 -11.07
CA SER A 36 2.41 15.49 -11.85
C SER A 36 3.10 16.58 -11.00
N ASP A 37 2.30 17.27 -10.19
CA ASP A 37 2.67 18.37 -9.31
C ASP A 37 3.71 18.00 -8.23
N THR A 38 3.61 16.82 -7.60
CA THR A 38 4.56 16.38 -6.54
C THR A 38 5.91 15.95 -7.10
N ALA A 39 5.92 15.31 -8.27
CA ALA A 39 7.15 14.92 -8.95
C ALA A 39 7.90 16.16 -9.49
N GLU A 40 7.16 17.13 -10.01
CA GLU A 40 7.70 18.41 -10.48
C GLU A 40 8.33 19.23 -9.34
N VAL A 41 7.70 19.28 -8.16
CA VAL A 41 8.26 19.94 -6.97
C VAL A 41 9.57 19.29 -6.51
N LEU A 42 9.67 17.95 -6.51
CA LEU A 42 10.90 17.24 -6.15
C LEU A 42 12.04 17.50 -7.14
N ILE A 43 11.73 17.62 -8.44
CA ILE A 43 12.72 17.96 -9.47
C ILE A 43 13.23 19.38 -9.24
N GLN A 44 12.32 20.36 -9.06
CA GLN A 44 12.69 21.75 -8.80
C GLN A 44 13.53 21.92 -7.52
N LEU A 45 13.20 21.19 -6.45
CA LEU A 45 14.00 21.17 -5.22
C LEU A 45 15.41 20.64 -5.46
N ARG A 46 15.57 19.56 -6.24
CA ARG A 46 16.89 18.97 -6.55
C ARG A 46 17.75 19.90 -7.41
N GLU A 47 17.14 20.55 -8.40
CA GLU A 47 17.84 21.56 -9.23
C GLU A 47 18.30 22.73 -8.36
N THR A 48 17.42 23.26 -7.50
CA THR A 48 17.76 24.36 -6.59
C THR A 48 18.88 23.98 -5.61
N VAL A 49 18.88 22.75 -5.08
CA VAL A 49 19.97 22.25 -4.21
C VAL A 49 21.29 22.17 -4.98
N ALA A 50 21.28 21.68 -6.22
CA ALA A 50 22.47 21.61 -7.05
C ALA A 50 23.05 23.00 -7.37
N ASP A 51 22.18 23.98 -7.64
CA ASP A 51 22.58 25.38 -7.85
C ASP A 51 23.25 25.96 -6.59
N LYS A 52 22.68 25.69 -5.41
CA LYS A 52 23.26 26.15 -4.13
C LYS A 52 24.60 25.48 -3.81
N ASP A 53 24.80 24.24 -4.25
CA ASP A 53 26.09 23.54 -4.12
C ASP A 53 27.17 24.17 -4.98
N MET A 54 26.83 24.55 -6.20
CA MET A 54 27.74 25.30 -7.06
C MET A 54 28.10 26.67 -6.46
N GLU A 55 27.11 27.43 -5.97
CA GLU A 55 27.36 28.73 -5.32
C GLU A 55 28.29 28.60 -4.10
N LEU A 56 28.11 27.56 -3.27
CA LEU A 56 28.99 27.27 -2.15
C LEU A 56 30.42 26.98 -2.59
N GLN A 57 30.59 26.16 -3.64
CA GLN A 57 31.89 25.83 -4.18
C GLN A 57 32.61 27.06 -4.76
N GLU A 58 31.88 27.93 -5.47
CA GLU A 58 32.43 29.19 -5.98
C GLU A 58 32.91 30.11 -4.85
N GLN A 59 32.14 30.22 -3.75
CA GLN A 59 32.53 31.00 -2.58
C GLN A 59 33.76 30.43 -1.87
N GLU A 60 33.88 29.10 -1.76
CA GLU A 60 35.07 28.44 -1.19
C GLU A 60 36.33 28.80 -1.99
N VAL A 61 36.25 28.77 -3.33
CA VAL A 61 37.36 29.16 -4.21
C VAL A 61 37.73 30.64 -4.05
N ILE A 62 36.76 31.53 -3.88
CA ILE A 62 37.01 32.96 -3.64
C ILE A 62 37.72 33.16 -2.30
N MET A 63 37.25 32.50 -1.24
CA MET A 63 37.85 32.58 0.08
C MET A 63 39.30 32.10 0.09
N ASP A 64 39.60 30.99 -0.59
CA ASP A 64 40.95 30.45 -0.66
C ASP A 64 41.90 31.43 -1.37
N LYS A 65 41.45 32.05 -2.48
CA LYS A 65 42.21 33.11 -3.16
C LYS A 65 42.44 34.34 -2.28
N LEU A 66 41.46 34.72 -1.46
CA LEU A 66 41.61 35.83 -0.52
C LEU A 66 42.62 35.50 0.58
N LYS A 67 42.62 34.28 1.12
CA LYS A 67 43.61 33.81 2.10
C LYS A 67 45.03 33.81 1.52
N GLU A 68 45.21 33.24 0.33
CA GLU A 68 46.51 33.25 -0.36
C GLU A 68 47.01 34.69 -0.58
N THR A 69 46.11 35.59 -0.96
CA THR A 69 46.45 37.01 -1.12
C THR A 69 46.84 37.64 0.22
N LEU A 70 46.12 37.32 1.30
CA LEU A 70 46.38 37.85 2.64
C LEU A 70 47.74 37.37 3.17
N GLU A 71 48.06 36.09 3.05
CA GLU A 71 49.36 35.51 3.40
C GLU A 71 50.51 36.17 2.62
N LEU A 72 50.31 36.41 1.32
CA LEU A 72 51.29 37.11 0.49
C LEU A 72 51.54 38.53 0.99
N ARG A 73 50.47 39.27 1.37
CA ARG A 73 50.58 40.63 1.89
C ARG A 73 51.23 40.68 3.27
N GLU A 74 50.89 39.77 4.18
CA GLU A 74 51.56 39.65 5.47
C GLU A 74 53.06 39.40 5.31
N SER A 75 53.46 38.54 4.37
CA SER A 75 54.87 38.27 4.07
C SER A 75 55.60 39.51 3.54
N GLN A 76 54.94 40.30 2.68
CA GLN A 76 55.46 41.58 2.20
C GLN A 76 55.62 42.59 3.34
N ILE A 77 54.65 42.69 4.25
CA ILE A 77 54.71 43.57 5.42
C ILE A 77 55.88 43.16 6.32
N ARG A 78 56.03 41.87 6.67
CA ARG A 78 57.15 41.38 7.49
C ARG A 78 58.51 41.71 6.87
N THR A 79 58.61 41.63 5.53
CA THR A 79 59.84 41.97 4.81
C THR A 79 60.12 43.48 4.90
N LEU A 80 59.12 44.33 4.71
CA LEU A 80 59.26 45.79 4.82
C LEU A 80 59.53 46.25 6.25
N GLU A 81 58.92 45.63 7.27
CA GLU A 81 59.21 45.86 8.68
C GLU A 81 60.68 45.57 8.99
N ALA A 82 61.21 44.44 8.51
CA ALA A 82 62.61 44.10 8.68
C ALA A 82 63.54 45.11 7.97
N GLN A 83 63.15 45.60 6.80
CA GLN A 83 63.89 46.65 6.09
C GLN A 83 63.85 48.00 6.83
N ALA A 84 62.69 48.39 7.35
CA ALA A 84 62.49 49.61 8.12
C ALA A 84 63.30 49.59 9.43
N ALA A 85 63.29 48.46 10.14
CA ALA A 85 64.11 48.26 11.33
C ALA A 85 65.62 48.33 11.01
N LYS A 86 66.04 47.78 9.85
CA LYS A 86 67.44 47.87 9.40
C LYS A 86 67.83 49.30 9.05
N SER A 87 66.97 50.09 8.42
CA SER A 87 67.24 51.52 8.17
C SER A 87 67.28 52.32 9.47
N GLU A 88 66.35 52.08 10.40
CA GLU A 88 66.34 52.76 11.70
C GLU A 88 67.62 52.48 12.50
N ALA A 89 68.11 51.23 12.47
CA ALA A 89 69.37 50.86 13.09
C ALA A 89 70.56 51.62 12.48
N ARG A 90 70.63 51.76 11.14
CA ARG A 90 71.68 52.55 10.47
C ARG A 90 71.60 54.03 10.81
N VAL A 91 70.39 54.58 10.91
CA VAL A 91 70.16 55.97 11.33
C VAL A 91 70.68 56.20 12.75
N LYS A 92 70.37 55.30 13.69
CA LYS A 92 70.89 55.37 15.08
C LYS A 92 72.40 55.23 15.16
N GLU A 93 72.98 54.26 14.45
CA GLU A 93 74.43 54.06 14.37
C GLU A 93 75.13 55.30 13.79
N GLY A 94 74.56 55.87 12.73
CA GLY A 94 75.01 57.13 12.16
C GLY A 94 74.97 58.26 13.19
N GLN A 95 73.82 58.48 13.84
CA GLN A 95 73.66 59.55 14.84
C GLN A 95 74.67 59.42 15.98
N GLU A 96 74.91 58.20 16.47
CA GLU A 96 75.88 57.95 17.52
C GLU A 96 77.31 58.24 17.04
N SER A 97 77.64 57.88 15.80
CA SER A 97 78.94 58.19 15.18
C SER A 97 79.14 59.72 15.04
N ALA A 98 78.15 60.43 14.49
CA ALA A 98 78.21 61.89 14.34
C ALA A 98 78.31 62.61 15.69
N ARG A 99 77.60 62.10 16.71
CA ARG A 99 77.71 62.61 18.08
C ARG A 99 79.13 62.45 18.63
N LYS A 100 79.75 61.27 18.47
CA LYS A 100 81.13 61.03 18.90
C LYS A 100 82.10 61.98 18.19
N THR A 101 81.96 62.16 16.87
CA THR A 101 82.79 63.10 16.10
C THR A 101 82.60 64.55 16.55
N MET A 102 81.38 64.98 16.86
CA MET A 102 81.13 66.31 17.40
C MET A 102 81.69 66.50 18.81
N GLU A 103 81.59 65.47 19.67
CA GLU A 103 82.20 65.47 21.01
C GLU A 103 83.74 65.57 20.92
N THR A 104 84.38 64.87 19.97
CA THR A 104 85.83 65.00 19.74
C THR A 104 86.21 66.36 19.17
N MET A 105 85.48 66.88 18.17
CA MET A 105 85.72 68.22 17.63
C MET A 105 85.58 69.31 18.71
N ARG A 106 84.59 69.16 19.59
CA ARG A 106 84.38 70.08 20.70
C ARG A 106 85.53 70.02 21.72
N ALA A 107 85.96 68.81 22.09
CA ALA A 107 87.09 68.64 22.99
C ALA A 107 88.38 69.26 22.40
N ASP A 108 88.65 69.02 21.12
CA ASP A 108 89.79 69.60 20.41
C ASP A 108 89.70 71.14 20.33
N TYR A 109 88.50 71.68 20.12
CA TYR A 109 88.26 73.12 20.10
C TYR A 109 88.48 73.76 21.46
N ASP A 110 87.92 73.18 22.53
CA ASP A 110 88.07 73.65 23.91
C ASP A 110 89.55 73.59 24.35
N GLN A 111 90.28 72.55 23.95
CA GLN A 111 91.73 72.42 24.15
C GLN A 111 92.50 73.56 23.46
N ARG A 112 92.19 73.84 22.19
CA ARG A 112 92.83 74.92 21.42
C ARG A 112 92.53 76.31 21.96
N LEU A 113 91.30 76.53 22.44
CA LEU A 113 90.93 77.77 23.13
C LEU A 113 91.79 77.96 24.38
N ALA A 114 91.97 76.92 25.19
CA ALA A 114 92.82 76.98 26.38
C ALA A 114 94.30 77.25 26.01
N ASP A 115 94.82 76.62 24.95
CA ASP A 115 96.18 76.88 24.45
C ASP A 115 96.35 78.33 23.97
N LEU A 116 95.36 78.89 23.27
CA LEU A 116 95.37 80.29 22.82
C LEU A 116 95.24 81.27 23.99
N GLU A 117 94.38 81.00 24.98
CA GLU A 117 94.24 81.81 26.18
C GLU A 117 95.55 81.84 26.99
N ASN A 118 96.24 80.71 27.10
CA ASN A 118 97.56 80.63 27.72
C ASN A 118 98.61 81.44 26.94
N TYR A 119 98.57 81.43 25.60
CA TYR A 119 99.51 82.16 24.75
C TYR A 119 99.28 83.69 24.79
N VAL A 120 98.02 84.12 24.78
CA VAL A 120 97.65 85.55 24.87
C VAL A 120 97.88 86.09 26.28
N GLY A 121 97.60 85.29 27.32
CA GLY A 121 97.91 85.63 28.71
C GLY A 121 99.42 85.63 29.04
N GLY A 122 100.23 85.00 28.20
CA GLY A 122 101.67 84.82 28.39
C GLY A 122 102.58 85.82 27.68
N SER A 123 102.06 86.83 26.96
CA SER A 123 102.92 87.78 26.22
C SER A 123 103.07 89.15 26.91
N PRO A 124 104.25 89.42 27.52
CA PRO A 124 104.54 90.67 28.21
C PRO A 124 104.73 91.84 27.23
N ARG A 125 104.11 92.98 27.53
CA ARG A 125 104.46 94.28 26.96
C ARG A 125 105.90 94.63 27.33
N SER A 126 106.85 94.52 26.40
CA SER A 126 108.15 95.21 26.50
C SER A 126 108.83 95.36 25.13
N ASP A 127 109.31 96.56 24.83
CA ASP A 127 110.05 96.99 23.64
C ASP A 127 111.13 95.99 23.16
N VAL A 128 111.25 95.75 21.84
CA VAL A 128 112.37 94.95 21.32
C VAL A 128 112.86 95.35 19.91
N PRO A 129 114.19 95.34 19.64
CA PRO A 129 114.83 95.81 18.40
C PRO A 129 114.79 94.83 17.21
N SER A 130 115.18 95.33 16.02
CA SER A 130 115.02 94.73 14.69
C SER A 130 115.65 93.34 14.42
N ALA A 131 116.54 92.82 15.27
CA ALA A 131 117.07 91.45 15.14
C ALA A 131 116.09 90.36 15.67
N ARG A 132 115.05 90.76 16.41
CA ARG A 132 113.91 89.88 16.75
C ARG A 132 112.87 89.77 15.63
N LEU A 133 112.86 90.67 14.64
CA LEU A 133 111.90 90.59 13.52
C LEU A 133 112.06 89.30 12.72
N ASP A 134 113.29 88.81 12.49
CA ASP A 134 113.52 87.56 11.76
C ASP A 134 113.16 86.31 12.56
N GLY A 135 113.32 86.34 13.89
CA GLY A 135 112.86 85.28 14.79
C GLY A 135 111.33 85.25 14.89
N GLN A 136 110.71 86.43 15.06
CA GLN A 136 109.27 86.61 15.09
C GLN A 136 108.61 86.31 13.74
N LEU A 137 109.25 86.60 12.60
CA LEU A 137 108.75 86.24 11.27
C LEU A 137 108.78 84.73 11.04
N ARG A 138 109.79 84.01 11.54
CA ARG A 138 109.81 82.54 11.48
C ARG A 138 108.78 81.91 12.41
N GLU A 139 108.60 82.48 13.60
CA GLU A 139 107.59 82.03 14.57
C GLU A 139 106.17 82.32 14.07
N GLN A 140 105.92 83.51 13.51
CA GLN A 140 104.68 83.87 12.82
C GLN A 140 104.43 82.99 11.60
N LYS A 141 105.47 82.63 10.82
CA LYS A 141 105.33 81.72 9.68
C LYS A 141 104.99 80.29 10.13
N ALA A 142 105.66 79.78 11.18
CA ALA A 142 105.32 78.49 11.76
C ALA A 142 103.90 78.48 12.32
N GLU A 143 103.44 79.60 12.86
CA GLU A 143 102.06 79.77 13.34
C GLU A 143 101.06 79.82 12.18
N VAL A 144 101.38 80.53 11.09
CA VAL A 144 100.58 80.52 9.86
C VAL A 144 100.49 79.10 9.27
N ASP A 145 101.60 78.36 9.22
CA ASP A 145 101.60 76.97 8.74
C ASP A 145 100.75 76.05 9.65
N ARG A 146 100.80 76.25 10.98
CA ARG A 146 99.95 75.53 11.95
C ARG A 146 98.47 75.89 11.85
N LEU A 147 98.16 77.17 11.65
CA LEU A 147 96.80 77.64 11.42
C LEU A 147 96.28 77.12 10.08
N GLN A 148 97.13 77.01 9.07
CA GLN A 148 96.76 76.45 7.76
C GLN A 148 96.52 74.93 7.84
N GLU A 149 97.34 74.19 8.59
CA GLU A 149 97.10 72.77 8.89
C GLU A 149 95.80 72.56 9.69
N THR A 150 95.56 73.44 10.67
CA THR A 150 94.31 73.46 11.44
C THR A 150 93.11 73.73 10.56
N LEU A 151 93.19 74.75 9.71
CA LEU A 151 92.12 75.11 8.78
C LEU A 151 91.82 73.94 7.83
N SER A 152 92.87 73.25 7.35
CA SER A 152 92.72 72.06 6.52
C SER A 152 92.04 70.91 7.26
N LYS A 153 92.36 70.68 8.54
CA LYS A 153 91.71 69.66 9.38
C LYS A 153 90.24 69.99 9.63
N CYS A 154 89.94 71.23 10.02
CA CYS A 154 88.56 71.68 10.20
C CYS A 154 87.75 71.62 8.89
N HIS A 155 88.38 71.93 7.75
CA HIS A 155 87.71 71.82 6.46
C HIS A 155 87.41 70.37 6.08
N ALA A 156 88.35 69.45 6.34
CA ALA A 156 88.13 68.01 6.11
C ALA A 156 87.03 67.45 7.04
N GLU A 157 87.01 67.84 8.31
CA GLU A 157 85.97 67.46 9.27
C GLU A 157 84.59 68.03 8.90
N LEU A 158 84.55 69.30 8.45
CA LEU A 158 83.31 69.92 7.97
C LEU A 158 82.78 69.22 6.72
N THR A 159 83.64 68.91 5.74
CA THR A 159 83.23 68.15 4.55
C THR A 159 82.72 66.76 4.93
N ALA A 160 83.41 66.05 5.82
CA ALA A 160 82.97 64.75 6.32
C ALA A 160 81.62 64.84 7.05
N ALA A 161 81.39 65.90 7.83
CA ALA A 161 80.12 66.14 8.51
C ALA A 161 78.98 66.47 7.53
N LEU A 162 79.26 67.19 6.44
CA LEU A 162 78.29 67.49 5.39
C LEU A 162 77.93 66.24 4.57
N GLU A 163 78.91 65.44 4.16
CA GLU A 163 78.67 64.15 3.50
C GLU A 163 77.86 63.20 4.39
N TRP A 164 78.13 63.22 5.70
CA TRP A 164 77.38 62.44 6.66
C TRP A 164 75.93 62.92 6.79
N ARG A 165 75.70 64.24 6.82
CA ARG A 165 74.36 64.83 6.83
C ARG A 165 73.57 64.45 5.58
N GLU A 166 74.16 64.50 4.39
CA GLU A 166 73.51 64.12 3.14
C GLU A 166 73.10 62.63 3.14
N LYS A 167 73.98 61.74 3.61
CA LYS A 167 73.67 60.30 3.78
C LYS A 167 72.57 60.07 4.82
N TYR A 168 72.55 60.87 5.88
CA TYR A 168 71.52 60.80 6.92
C TYR A 168 70.16 61.27 6.39
N GLU A 169 70.11 62.40 5.69
CA GLU A 169 68.87 62.92 5.08
C GLU A 169 68.28 61.89 4.10
N ALA A 170 69.11 61.28 3.23
CA ALA A 170 68.66 60.22 2.32
C ALA A 170 68.12 58.98 3.05
N ALA A 171 68.76 58.55 4.16
CA ALA A 171 68.30 57.40 4.94
C ALA A 171 66.98 57.69 5.69
N VAL A 172 66.78 58.92 6.14
CA VAL A 172 65.52 59.37 6.77
C VAL A 172 64.40 59.43 5.74
N GLU A 173 64.65 59.96 4.55
CA GLU A 173 63.67 59.98 3.45
C GLU A 173 63.27 58.55 3.02
N GLU A 174 64.24 57.64 2.90
CA GLU A 174 63.98 56.22 2.63
C GLU A 174 63.13 55.58 3.75
N GLY A 175 63.42 55.89 5.02
CA GLY A 175 62.67 55.42 6.17
C GLY A 175 61.21 55.93 6.18
N ILE A 176 60.99 57.21 5.86
CA ILE A 176 59.66 57.81 5.75
C ILE A 176 58.87 57.16 4.60
N ALA A 177 59.48 56.99 3.43
CA ALA A 177 58.85 56.34 2.29
C ALA A 177 58.40 54.91 2.63
N LYS A 178 59.30 54.11 3.23
CA LYS A 178 58.98 52.73 3.69
C LYS A 178 57.88 52.71 4.76
N SER A 179 57.86 53.67 5.67
CA SER A 179 56.79 53.78 6.68
C SER A 179 55.44 54.09 6.04
N GLN A 180 55.39 54.92 4.99
CA GLN A 180 54.16 55.21 4.26
C GLN A 180 53.69 54.00 3.46
N GLU A 181 54.60 53.27 2.80
CA GLU A 181 54.29 52.01 2.11
C GLU A 181 53.73 50.96 3.06
N LEU A 182 54.32 50.80 4.25
CA LEU A 182 53.85 49.88 5.28
C LEU A 182 52.45 50.26 5.77
N SER A 183 52.19 51.55 6.02
CA SER A 183 50.86 52.03 6.39
C SER A 183 49.82 51.77 5.30
N ALA A 184 50.18 51.93 4.02
CA ALA A 184 49.29 51.65 2.90
C ALA A 184 48.98 50.15 2.78
N LEU A 185 49.99 49.29 2.92
CA LEU A 185 49.81 47.83 2.92
C LEU A 185 48.97 47.35 4.09
N HIS A 186 49.16 47.90 5.29
CA HIS A 186 48.36 47.54 6.46
C HIS A 186 46.88 47.91 6.28
N LYS A 187 46.60 49.06 5.65
CA LYS A 187 45.21 49.43 5.29
C LYS A 187 44.59 48.46 4.29
N VAL A 188 45.35 48.02 3.29
CA VAL A 188 44.90 46.99 2.33
C VAL A 188 44.64 45.66 3.02
N LEU A 189 45.48 45.27 3.99
CA LEU A 189 45.30 44.04 4.76
C LEU A 189 43.99 44.06 5.54
N LEU A 190 43.69 45.15 6.26
CA LEU A 190 42.42 45.31 6.98
C LEU A 190 41.21 45.23 6.04
N MET A 191 41.27 45.87 4.87
CA MET A 191 40.19 45.78 3.87
C MET A 191 40.00 44.34 3.37
N LYS A 192 41.08 43.57 3.20
CA LYS A 192 40.99 42.17 2.77
C LYS A 192 40.50 41.24 3.88
N GLU A 193 40.82 41.51 5.14
CA GLU A 193 40.23 40.81 6.28
C GLU A 193 38.72 41.05 6.38
N GLU A 194 38.26 42.28 6.12
CA GLU A 194 36.83 42.60 6.05
C GLU A 194 36.13 41.85 4.91
N GLU A 195 36.69 41.88 3.69
CA GLU A 195 36.15 41.13 2.54
C GLU A 195 36.08 39.61 2.82
N LEU A 196 37.07 39.05 3.53
CA LEU A 196 37.10 37.63 3.90
C LEU A 196 36.00 37.30 4.92
N ASN A 197 35.78 38.17 5.91
CA ASN A 197 34.70 38.01 6.89
C ASN A 197 33.31 38.11 6.24
N GLU A 198 33.13 39.01 5.27
CA GLU A 198 31.88 39.13 4.50
C GLU A 198 31.61 37.87 3.66
N ALA A 199 32.64 37.35 2.98
CA ALA A 199 32.55 36.11 2.23
C ALA A 199 32.22 34.89 3.13
N ASP A 200 32.84 34.80 4.31
CA ASP A 200 32.52 33.78 5.32
C ASP A 200 31.07 33.89 5.81
N GLY A 201 30.58 35.12 6.00
CA GLY A 201 29.17 35.40 6.32
C GLY A 201 28.21 34.89 5.25
N ALA A 202 28.49 35.19 3.98
CA ALA A 202 27.71 34.72 2.84
C ALA A 202 27.72 33.19 2.72
N ARG A 203 28.89 32.55 2.90
CA ARG A 203 29.01 31.08 2.88
C ARG A 203 28.15 30.42 3.96
N ASN A 204 28.15 30.97 5.17
CA ASN A 204 27.35 30.44 6.26
C ASN A 204 25.84 30.57 6.00
N GLN A 205 25.40 31.68 5.39
CA GLN A 205 24.00 31.85 4.98
C GLN A 205 23.61 30.85 3.89
N LEU A 206 24.45 30.66 2.86
CA LEU A 206 24.22 29.68 1.81
C LEU A 206 24.15 28.25 2.37
N LYS A 207 25.03 27.91 3.32
CA LYS A 207 25.01 26.61 4.00
C LYS A 207 23.70 26.39 4.77
N GLN A 208 23.22 27.40 5.50
CA GLN A 208 21.94 27.31 6.20
C GLN A 208 20.76 27.13 5.23
N GLN A 209 20.76 27.85 4.10
CA GLN A 209 19.73 27.69 3.06
C GLN A 209 19.76 26.29 2.45
N LYS A 210 20.95 25.75 2.16
CA LYS A 210 21.12 24.38 1.68
C LYS A 210 20.58 23.35 2.67
N ASP A 211 20.96 23.45 3.94
CA ASP A 211 20.51 22.53 4.99
C ASP A 211 18.97 22.55 5.14
N GLU A 212 18.35 23.73 5.00
CA GLU A 212 16.90 23.86 5.02
C GLU A 212 16.23 23.25 3.77
N LEU A 213 16.80 23.44 2.58
CA LEU A 213 16.31 22.79 1.36
C LEU A 213 16.36 21.27 1.44
N HIS A 214 17.43 20.69 2.00
CA HIS A 214 17.50 19.25 2.25
C HIS A 214 16.44 18.76 3.24
N ARG A 215 16.16 19.52 4.31
CA ARG A 215 15.05 19.19 5.23
C ARG A 215 13.69 19.22 4.55
N LEU A 216 13.45 20.20 3.68
CA LEU A 216 12.21 20.28 2.90
C LEU A 216 12.09 19.11 1.93
N GLN A 217 13.20 18.72 1.27
CA GLN A 217 13.24 17.54 0.42
C GLN A 217 12.87 16.27 1.20
N ASP A 218 13.50 16.04 2.36
CA ASP A 218 13.20 14.90 3.23
C ASP A 218 11.73 14.87 3.68
N LEU A 219 11.13 16.03 3.96
CA LEU A 219 9.72 16.14 4.34
C LEU A 219 8.80 15.73 3.19
N VAL A 220 9.08 16.22 1.98
CA VAL A 220 8.29 15.88 0.78
C VAL A 220 8.41 14.39 0.45
N ASP A 221 9.61 13.81 0.53
CA ASP A 221 9.82 12.38 0.29
C ASP A 221 9.03 11.52 1.30
N ARG A 222 8.98 11.93 2.59
CA ARG A 222 8.15 11.25 3.61
C ARG A 222 6.66 11.36 3.30
N GLN A 223 6.16 12.54 2.95
CA GLN A 223 4.74 12.73 2.62
C GLN A 223 4.34 11.96 1.36
N ALA A 224 5.23 11.86 0.37
CA ALA A 224 5.00 11.05 -0.82
C ALA A 224 4.89 9.56 -0.47
N ALA A 225 5.77 9.05 0.39
CA ALA A 225 5.70 7.68 0.88
C ALA A 225 4.40 7.40 1.67
N GLU A 226 4.02 8.30 2.59
CA GLU A 226 2.78 8.19 3.36
C GLU A 226 1.53 8.21 2.46
N LEU A 227 1.50 9.09 1.44
CA LEU A 227 0.41 9.14 0.45
C LEU A 227 0.34 7.88 -0.39
N GLN A 228 1.49 7.30 -0.79
CA GLN A 228 1.53 6.06 -1.55
C GLN A 228 1.05 4.88 -0.72
N GLU A 229 1.45 4.80 0.56
CA GLU A 229 0.96 3.79 1.49
C GLU A 229 -0.56 3.92 1.70
N ALA A 230 -1.07 5.13 1.92
CA ALA A 230 -2.51 5.40 2.05
C ALA A 230 -3.29 5.02 0.78
N ARG A 231 -2.75 5.32 -0.42
CA ARG A 231 -3.37 4.92 -1.71
C ARG A 231 -3.38 3.41 -1.88
N SER A 232 -2.29 2.72 -1.53
CA SER A 232 -2.22 1.25 -1.60
C SER A 232 -3.22 0.58 -0.65
N ALA A 233 -3.38 1.13 0.56
CA ALA A 233 -4.38 0.68 1.52
C ALA A 233 -5.81 0.94 1.04
N ALA A 234 -6.07 2.10 0.43
CA ALA A 234 -7.37 2.43 -0.16
C ALA A 234 -7.72 1.51 -1.33
N SER A 235 -6.77 1.21 -2.22
CA SER A 235 -6.95 0.29 -3.34
C SER A 235 -7.22 -1.14 -2.89
N ALA A 236 -6.48 -1.65 -1.89
CA ALA A 236 -6.74 -2.96 -1.30
C ALA A 236 -8.13 -3.03 -0.63
N THR A 237 -8.58 -1.93 -0.03
CA THR A 237 -9.93 -1.82 0.56
C THR A 237 -11.01 -1.86 -0.52
N GLN A 238 -10.79 -1.18 -1.65
CA GLN A 238 -11.73 -1.16 -2.78
C GLN A 238 -11.82 -2.54 -3.46
N GLU A 239 -10.70 -3.24 -3.63
CA GLU A 239 -10.69 -4.61 -4.19
C GLU A 239 -11.42 -5.60 -3.27
N LEU A 240 -11.22 -5.51 -1.95
CA LEU A 240 -11.95 -6.32 -0.97
C LEU A 240 -13.45 -6.03 -0.99
N GLN A 241 -13.84 -4.76 -1.13
CA GLN A 241 -15.24 -4.37 -1.22
C GLN A 241 -15.89 -4.91 -2.50
N GLN A 242 -15.21 -4.82 -3.65
CA GLN A 242 -15.71 -5.36 -4.91
C GLN A 242 -15.90 -6.88 -4.84
N LYS A 243 -14.93 -7.63 -4.29
CA LYS A 243 -15.06 -9.09 -4.08
C LYS A 243 -16.21 -9.45 -3.14
N TYR A 244 -16.45 -8.63 -2.11
CA TYR A 244 -17.58 -8.81 -1.22
C TYR A 244 -18.92 -8.63 -1.95
N GLU A 245 -19.07 -7.57 -2.74
CA GLU A 245 -20.28 -7.29 -3.52
C GLU A 245 -20.55 -8.38 -4.57
N GLU A 246 -19.51 -8.89 -5.24
CA GLU A 246 -19.60 -10.02 -6.17
C GLU A 246 -20.12 -11.29 -5.48
N LEU A 247 -19.56 -11.66 -4.33
CA LEU A 247 -19.99 -12.84 -3.58
C LEU A 247 -21.40 -12.69 -2.99
N GLU A 248 -21.78 -11.49 -2.57
CA GLU A 248 -23.16 -11.21 -2.14
C GLU A 248 -24.13 -11.36 -3.32
N HIS A 249 -23.78 -10.81 -4.48
CA HIS A 249 -24.58 -10.94 -5.69
C HIS A 249 -24.74 -12.41 -6.12
N GLU A 250 -23.64 -13.17 -6.22
CA GLU A 250 -23.68 -14.61 -6.51
C GLU A 250 -24.56 -15.37 -5.50
N GLY A 251 -24.44 -15.03 -4.21
CA GLY A 251 -25.28 -15.60 -3.15
C GLY A 251 -26.78 -15.33 -3.38
N THR A 252 -27.14 -14.10 -3.76
CA THR A 252 -28.55 -13.73 -4.05
C THR A 252 -29.09 -14.45 -5.27
N VAL A 253 -28.29 -14.58 -6.34
CA VAL A 253 -28.68 -15.32 -7.56
C VAL A 253 -28.94 -16.78 -7.24
N LYS A 254 -28.06 -17.43 -6.47
CA LYS A 254 -28.24 -18.82 -6.05
C LYS A 254 -29.47 -19.02 -5.16
N MET A 255 -29.79 -18.06 -4.29
CA MET A 255 -31.03 -18.09 -3.51
C MET A 255 -32.28 -17.95 -4.38
N ALA A 256 -32.23 -17.13 -5.43
CA ALA A 256 -33.34 -17.01 -6.38
C ALA A 256 -33.55 -18.32 -7.18
N GLU A 257 -32.47 -18.99 -7.58
CA GLU A 257 -32.53 -20.33 -8.20
C GLU A 257 -33.20 -21.35 -7.25
N VAL A 258 -32.87 -21.31 -5.95
CA VAL A 258 -33.53 -22.15 -4.94
C VAL A 258 -35.02 -21.88 -4.86
N TRP A 259 -35.46 -20.61 -4.80
CA TRP A 259 -36.88 -20.28 -4.76
C TRP A 259 -37.64 -20.72 -6.01
N ALA A 260 -37.05 -20.56 -7.20
CA ALA A 260 -37.63 -21.04 -8.45
C ALA A 260 -37.81 -22.57 -8.44
N LEU A 261 -36.80 -23.31 -7.96
CA LEU A 261 -36.88 -24.77 -7.86
C LEU A 261 -37.84 -25.24 -6.78
N GLN A 262 -37.95 -24.54 -5.64
CA GLN A 262 -38.93 -24.83 -4.59
C GLN A 262 -40.37 -24.64 -5.10
N ALA A 263 -40.63 -23.60 -5.90
CA ALA A 263 -41.94 -23.39 -6.53
C ALA A 263 -42.28 -24.52 -7.54
N LEU A 264 -41.30 -24.94 -8.35
CA LEU A 264 -41.47 -26.10 -9.24
C LEU A 264 -41.72 -27.39 -8.46
N LEU A 265 -41.07 -27.57 -7.32
CA LEU A 265 -41.24 -28.73 -6.45
C LEU A 265 -42.66 -28.80 -5.88
N GLN A 266 -43.19 -27.68 -5.40
CA GLN A 266 -44.57 -27.57 -4.93
C GLN A 266 -45.59 -27.86 -6.03
N SER A 267 -45.34 -27.39 -7.26
CA SER A 267 -46.19 -27.73 -8.41
C SER A 267 -46.21 -29.24 -8.67
N ARG A 268 -45.05 -29.89 -8.61
CA ARG A 268 -44.92 -31.34 -8.83
C ARG A 268 -45.50 -32.18 -7.70
N GLU A 269 -45.39 -31.72 -6.45
CA GLU A 269 -46.05 -32.36 -5.30
C GLU A 269 -47.56 -32.38 -5.48
N LYS A 270 -48.12 -31.30 -6.02
CA LYS A 270 -49.54 -31.25 -6.37
C LYS A 270 -49.88 -32.20 -7.51
N GLU A 271 -49.13 -32.18 -8.61
CA GLU A 271 -49.32 -33.11 -9.75
C GLU A 271 -49.24 -34.58 -9.32
N LEU A 272 -48.32 -34.92 -8.41
CA LEU A 272 -48.22 -36.25 -7.80
C LEU A 272 -49.45 -36.64 -7.00
N ALA A 273 -49.95 -35.72 -6.16
CA ALA A 273 -51.15 -35.96 -5.37
C ALA A 273 -52.38 -36.19 -6.27
N ASP A 274 -52.55 -35.34 -7.30
CA ASP A 274 -53.64 -35.43 -8.26
C ASP A 274 -53.58 -36.76 -9.06
N THR A 275 -52.37 -37.18 -9.49
CA THR A 275 -52.15 -38.46 -10.21
C THR A 275 -52.39 -39.67 -9.31
N GLN A 276 -52.01 -39.58 -8.02
CA GLN A 276 -52.27 -40.63 -7.04
C GLN A 276 -53.77 -40.81 -6.80
N GLU A 277 -54.52 -39.71 -6.69
CA GLU A 277 -55.97 -39.74 -6.56
C GLU A 277 -56.65 -40.38 -7.79
N GLN A 278 -56.18 -40.07 -9.01
CA GLN A 278 -56.66 -40.72 -10.23
C GLN A 278 -56.40 -42.24 -10.21
N CYS A 279 -55.21 -42.66 -9.79
CA CYS A 279 -54.84 -44.07 -9.66
C CYS A 279 -55.77 -44.81 -8.67
N ASP A 280 -56.07 -44.18 -7.52
CA ASP A 280 -56.95 -44.77 -6.51
C ASP A 280 -58.42 -44.82 -6.98
N ARG A 281 -58.87 -43.82 -7.75
CA ARG A 281 -60.18 -43.83 -8.40
C ARG A 281 -60.31 -44.97 -9.42
N LEU A 282 -59.32 -45.16 -10.31
CA LEU A 282 -59.33 -46.24 -11.31
C LEU A 282 -59.31 -47.62 -10.66
N LYS A 283 -58.59 -47.80 -9.53
CA LYS A 283 -58.64 -49.05 -8.75
C LYS A 283 -60.05 -49.33 -8.22
N LEU A 284 -60.75 -48.32 -7.69
CA LEU A 284 -62.12 -48.48 -7.20
C LEU A 284 -63.07 -48.83 -8.34
N GLU A 285 -62.92 -48.20 -9.51
CA GLU A 285 -63.72 -48.51 -10.71
C GLU A 285 -63.50 -49.96 -11.17
N ILE A 286 -62.26 -50.44 -11.19
CA ILE A 286 -61.95 -51.86 -11.45
C ILE A 286 -62.68 -52.77 -10.46
N CYS A 287 -62.64 -52.46 -9.15
CA CYS A 287 -63.34 -53.25 -8.14
C CYS A 287 -64.86 -53.26 -8.38
N GLN A 288 -65.46 -52.11 -8.68
CA GLN A 288 -66.90 -52.00 -8.96
C GLN A 288 -67.32 -52.83 -10.18
N ILE A 289 -66.53 -52.81 -11.25
CA ILE A 289 -66.78 -53.64 -12.46
C ILE A 289 -66.68 -55.13 -12.11
N GLN A 290 -65.66 -55.53 -11.35
CA GLN A 290 -65.47 -56.93 -10.93
C GLN A 290 -66.59 -57.42 -10.00
N GLU A 291 -66.99 -56.62 -9.01
CA GLU A 291 -68.09 -56.96 -8.10
C GLU A 291 -69.42 -57.10 -8.87
N ALA A 292 -69.69 -56.21 -9.81
CA ALA A 292 -70.87 -56.32 -10.66
C ALA A 292 -70.83 -57.60 -11.53
N ALA A 293 -69.66 -57.98 -12.02
CA ALA A 293 -69.47 -59.20 -12.82
C ALA A 293 -69.68 -60.47 -11.99
N GLU A 294 -69.16 -60.50 -10.77
CA GLU A 294 -69.41 -61.59 -9.84
C GLU A 294 -70.89 -61.70 -9.47
N MET A 295 -71.57 -60.59 -9.22
CA MET A 295 -73.00 -60.59 -8.91
C MET A 295 -73.84 -61.12 -10.08
N SER A 296 -73.50 -60.76 -11.31
CA SER A 296 -74.16 -61.31 -12.51
C SER A 296 -73.95 -62.83 -12.63
N ASN A 297 -72.71 -63.30 -12.46
CA ASN A 297 -72.38 -64.73 -12.51
C ASN A 297 -73.11 -65.54 -11.41
N ARG A 298 -73.19 -65.00 -10.19
CA ARG A 298 -73.93 -65.62 -9.08
C ARG A 298 -75.43 -65.71 -9.40
N ALA A 299 -76.02 -64.65 -9.98
CA ALA A 299 -77.42 -64.65 -10.38
C ALA A 299 -77.71 -65.69 -11.47
N GLN A 300 -76.80 -65.86 -12.45
CA GLN A 300 -76.90 -66.89 -13.48
C GLN A 300 -76.85 -68.31 -12.89
N SER A 301 -75.89 -68.59 -12.00
CA SER A 301 -75.76 -69.89 -11.33
C SER A 301 -76.98 -70.23 -10.47
N PHE A 302 -77.57 -69.24 -9.80
CA PHE A 302 -78.82 -69.43 -9.05
C PHE A 302 -80.00 -69.79 -9.97
N ALA A 303 -80.15 -69.10 -11.10
CA ALA A 303 -81.21 -69.37 -12.07
C ALA A 303 -81.08 -70.77 -12.69
N GLU A 304 -79.85 -71.18 -13.04
CA GLU A 304 -79.52 -72.53 -13.52
C GLU A 304 -79.89 -73.60 -12.48
N THR A 305 -79.47 -73.41 -11.22
CA THR A 305 -79.79 -74.33 -10.12
C THR A 305 -81.30 -74.46 -9.92
N ARG A 306 -82.05 -73.35 -9.95
CA ARG A 306 -83.52 -73.37 -9.81
C ARG A 306 -84.18 -74.13 -10.96
N SER A 307 -83.70 -73.96 -12.19
CA SER A 307 -84.19 -74.73 -13.34
C SER A 307 -83.98 -76.23 -13.14
N HIS A 308 -82.79 -76.65 -12.68
CA HIS A 308 -82.50 -78.06 -12.39
C HIS A 308 -83.38 -78.64 -11.28
N VAL A 309 -83.64 -77.87 -10.22
CA VAL A 309 -84.54 -78.29 -9.13
C VAL A 309 -85.97 -78.48 -9.66
N LEU A 310 -86.51 -77.49 -10.38
CA LEU A 310 -87.85 -77.58 -10.97
C LEU A 310 -87.97 -78.73 -11.97
N GLU A 311 -86.90 -79.01 -12.75
CA GLU A 311 -86.85 -80.15 -13.66
C GLU A 311 -86.85 -81.49 -12.90
N ALA A 312 -86.10 -81.59 -11.81
CA ALA A 312 -86.11 -82.77 -10.94
C ALA A 312 -87.47 -82.99 -10.25
N GLU A 313 -88.09 -81.93 -9.73
CA GLU A 313 -89.44 -81.96 -9.14
C GLU A 313 -90.48 -82.41 -10.17
N LEU A 314 -90.44 -81.83 -11.38
CA LEU A 314 -91.31 -82.21 -12.49
C LEU A 314 -91.16 -83.72 -12.83
N ASN A 315 -89.93 -84.22 -12.91
CA ASN A 315 -89.67 -85.63 -13.19
C ASN A 315 -90.16 -86.55 -12.07
N SER A 316 -90.01 -86.13 -10.81
CA SER A 316 -90.58 -86.83 -9.66
C SER A 316 -92.11 -86.91 -9.73
N VAL A 317 -92.80 -85.81 -10.06
CA VAL A 317 -94.27 -85.79 -10.22
C VAL A 317 -94.72 -86.66 -11.39
N LYS A 318 -94.00 -86.62 -12.53
CA LYS A 318 -94.27 -87.50 -13.68
C LYS A 318 -94.15 -88.98 -13.28
N GLN A 319 -93.10 -89.35 -12.54
CA GLN A 319 -92.93 -90.71 -12.05
C GLN A 319 -94.09 -91.12 -11.13
N ARG A 320 -94.44 -90.26 -10.16
CA ARG A 320 -95.60 -90.47 -9.27
C ARG A 320 -96.91 -90.66 -10.04
N LEU A 321 -97.15 -89.88 -11.10
CA LEU A 321 -98.33 -90.00 -11.97
C LEU A 321 -98.35 -91.35 -12.73
N VAL A 322 -97.22 -91.77 -13.28
CA VAL A 322 -97.10 -93.07 -13.96
C VAL A 322 -97.34 -94.22 -12.99
N ASP A 323 -96.75 -94.16 -11.80
CA ASP A 323 -96.92 -95.17 -10.76
C ASP A 323 -98.39 -95.24 -10.28
N ALA A 324 -99.05 -94.08 -10.14
CA ALA A 324 -100.48 -94.00 -9.78
C ALA A 324 -101.42 -94.52 -10.89
N GLN A 325 -101.05 -94.35 -12.16
CA GLN A 325 -101.81 -94.88 -13.32
C GLN A 325 -101.64 -96.39 -13.52
N THR A 326 -100.58 -96.99 -12.98
CA THR A 326 -100.23 -98.41 -13.17
C THR A 326 -100.53 -99.31 -11.95
N GLY A 327 -100.93 -98.75 -10.81
CA GLY A 327 -101.34 -99.49 -9.61
C GLY A 327 -102.71 -100.19 -9.72
N PRO A 328 -103.02 -101.20 -8.87
CA PRO A 328 -104.25 -101.98 -8.95
C PRO A 328 -105.46 -101.27 -8.29
N LEU A 329 -106.55 -101.14 -9.07
CA LEU A 329 -107.90 -100.62 -8.74
C LEU A 329 -108.00 -99.13 -8.34
N VAL A 330 -108.40 -98.32 -9.33
CA VAL A 330 -108.75 -96.90 -9.21
C VAL A 330 -110.08 -96.74 -8.46
N ASP A 331 -110.04 -96.22 -7.24
CA ASP A 331 -111.20 -95.73 -6.50
C ASP A 331 -111.40 -94.21 -6.69
N ALA A 332 -112.51 -93.66 -6.20
CA ALA A 332 -112.80 -92.23 -6.36
C ALA A 332 -111.77 -91.32 -5.65
N GLN A 333 -111.04 -91.84 -4.65
CA GLN A 333 -109.97 -91.13 -3.95
C GLN A 333 -108.67 -91.06 -4.78
N THR A 334 -108.32 -92.11 -5.52
CA THR A 334 -107.20 -92.10 -6.47
C THR A 334 -107.46 -91.17 -7.67
N GLY A 335 -108.72 -91.03 -8.11
CA GLY A 335 -109.09 -90.04 -9.14
C GLY A 335 -108.86 -88.58 -8.74
N GLN A 336 -109.13 -88.21 -7.48
CA GLN A 336 -108.85 -86.85 -6.97
C GLN A 336 -107.35 -86.59 -6.79
N ALA A 337 -106.59 -87.61 -6.34
CA ALA A 337 -105.14 -87.51 -6.22
C ALA A 337 -104.44 -87.35 -7.59
N LEU A 338 -104.93 -88.04 -8.62
CA LEU A 338 -104.46 -87.89 -10.00
C LEU A 338 -104.69 -86.47 -10.55
N GLN A 339 -105.89 -85.90 -10.36
CA GLN A 339 -106.18 -84.52 -10.80
C GLN A 339 -105.32 -83.49 -10.07
N ALA A 340 -105.06 -83.68 -8.78
CA ALA A 340 -104.17 -82.81 -8.01
C ALA A 340 -102.71 -82.90 -8.49
N ALA A 341 -102.22 -84.10 -8.79
CA ALA A 341 -100.87 -84.32 -9.31
C ALA A 341 -100.71 -83.86 -10.78
N GLU A 342 -101.75 -83.94 -11.60
CA GLU A 342 -101.77 -83.35 -12.95
C GLU A 342 -101.75 -81.82 -12.89
N ALA A 343 -102.50 -81.22 -11.96
CA ALA A 343 -102.44 -79.78 -11.70
C ALA A 343 -101.05 -79.35 -11.17
N GLU A 344 -100.43 -80.13 -10.29
CA GLU A 344 -99.04 -79.91 -9.81
C GLU A 344 -98.04 -80.02 -10.96
N ARG A 345 -98.18 -81.02 -11.84
CA ARG A 345 -97.34 -81.18 -13.04
C ARG A 345 -97.45 -80.00 -13.98
N ASP A 346 -98.67 -79.57 -14.30
CA ASP A 346 -98.89 -78.47 -15.24
C ASP A 346 -98.43 -77.13 -14.64
N HIS A 347 -98.59 -76.96 -13.32
CA HIS A 347 -98.03 -75.82 -12.58
C HIS A 347 -96.49 -75.81 -12.61
N LEU A 348 -95.84 -76.93 -12.28
CA LEU A 348 -94.38 -77.07 -12.31
C LEU A 348 -93.82 -76.93 -13.73
N ALA A 349 -94.53 -77.41 -14.75
CA ALA A 349 -94.14 -77.24 -16.15
C ALA A 349 -94.20 -75.76 -16.57
N ALA A 350 -95.25 -75.04 -16.15
CA ALA A 350 -95.38 -73.61 -16.40
C ALA A 350 -94.32 -72.80 -15.63
N GLU A 351 -94.01 -73.18 -14.39
CA GLU A 351 -92.96 -72.53 -13.59
C GLU A 351 -91.56 -72.81 -14.17
N LEU A 352 -91.26 -74.06 -14.55
CA LEU A 352 -90.02 -74.43 -15.23
C LEU A 352 -89.86 -73.64 -16.53
N HIS A 353 -90.88 -73.56 -17.37
CA HIS A 353 -90.84 -72.79 -18.61
C HIS A 353 -90.65 -71.28 -18.35
N ARG A 354 -91.30 -70.73 -17.31
CA ARG A 354 -91.10 -69.32 -16.91
C ARG A 354 -89.67 -69.07 -16.43
N VAL A 355 -89.13 -69.97 -15.61
CA VAL A 355 -87.75 -69.90 -15.11
C VAL A 355 -86.75 -70.08 -16.24
N GLN A 356 -86.98 -70.98 -17.19
CA GLN A 356 -86.13 -71.18 -18.37
C GLN A 356 -86.14 -69.98 -19.31
N ASN A 357 -87.30 -69.40 -19.59
CA ASN A 357 -87.38 -68.17 -20.40
C ASN A 357 -86.69 -67.00 -19.70
N SER A 358 -86.93 -66.85 -18.39
CA SER A 358 -86.22 -65.85 -17.58
C SER A 358 -84.71 -66.08 -17.59
N HIS A 359 -84.27 -67.34 -17.46
CA HIS A 359 -82.86 -67.73 -17.49
C HIS A 359 -82.23 -67.46 -18.86
N GLN A 360 -82.91 -67.79 -19.96
CA GLN A 360 -82.38 -67.57 -21.32
C GLN A 360 -82.24 -66.07 -21.64
N SER A 361 -83.22 -65.26 -21.27
CA SER A 361 -83.11 -63.79 -21.36
C SER A 361 -81.98 -63.25 -20.48
N GLN A 362 -81.89 -63.72 -19.24
CA GLN A 362 -80.82 -63.32 -18.31
C GLN A 362 -79.43 -63.79 -18.76
N MET A 363 -79.33 -64.94 -19.44
CA MET A 363 -78.09 -65.44 -20.04
C MET A 363 -77.63 -64.57 -21.20
N GLN A 364 -78.54 -64.17 -22.09
CA GLN A 364 -78.22 -63.29 -23.21
C GLN A 364 -77.77 -61.91 -22.73
N GLU A 365 -78.49 -61.36 -21.74
CA GLU A 365 -78.13 -60.09 -21.12
C GLU A 365 -76.80 -60.20 -20.35
N SER A 366 -76.59 -61.27 -19.59
CA SER A 366 -75.35 -61.52 -18.85
C SER A 366 -74.15 -61.73 -19.78
N MET A 367 -74.31 -62.41 -20.93
CA MET A 367 -73.24 -62.60 -21.90
C MET A 367 -72.82 -61.28 -22.55
N MET A 368 -73.80 -60.43 -22.89
CA MET A 368 -73.55 -59.09 -23.43
C MET A 368 -72.87 -58.21 -22.38
N TRP A 369 -73.40 -58.21 -21.15
CA TRP A 369 -72.84 -57.46 -20.03
C TRP A 369 -71.44 -57.94 -19.65
N ALA A 370 -71.16 -59.24 -19.68
CA ALA A 370 -69.85 -59.81 -19.42
C ALA A 370 -68.81 -59.33 -20.44
N MET A 371 -69.13 -59.37 -21.73
CA MET A 371 -68.24 -58.85 -22.78
C MET A 371 -68.01 -57.35 -22.66
N ASP A 372 -69.06 -56.57 -22.38
CA ASP A 372 -68.94 -55.12 -22.17
C ASP A 372 -68.12 -54.80 -20.91
N SER A 373 -68.31 -55.57 -19.83
CA SER A 373 -67.56 -55.43 -18.57
C SER A 373 -66.09 -55.79 -18.74
N GLU A 374 -65.76 -56.82 -19.52
CA GLU A 374 -64.37 -57.21 -19.79
C GLU A 374 -63.66 -56.15 -20.65
N LYS A 375 -64.38 -55.59 -21.63
CA LYS A 375 -63.87 -54.46 -22.42
C LYS A 375 -63.64 -53.23 -21.55
N GLN A 376 -64.61 -52.85 -20.71
CA GLN A 376 -64.46 -51.73 -19.76
C GLN A 376 -63.29 -51.99 -18.79
N LEU A 377 -63.19 -53.19 -18.24
CA LEU A 377 -62.11 -53.59 -17.35
C LEU A 377 -60.75 -53.50 -18.03
N SER A 378 -60.64 -53.91 -19.28
CA SER A 378 -59.40 -53.77 -20.07
C SER A 378 -59.00 -52.31 -20.23
N MET A 379 -59.94 -51.45 -20.61
CA MET A 379 -59.70 -50.01 -20.79
C MET A 379 -59.26 -49.33 -19.47
N VAL A 380 -59.98 -49.57 -18.37
CA VAL A 380 -59.65 -48.98 -17.06
C VAL A 380 -58.31 -49.51 -16.53
N ARG A 381 -57.96 -50.77 -16.83
CA ARG A 381 -56.64 -51.34 -16.49
C ARG A 381 -55.50 -50.72 -17.28
N GLU A 382 -55.69 -50.48 -18.57
CA GLU A 382 -54.71 -49.77 -19.40
C GLU A 382 -54.51 -48.34 -18.87
N GLU A 383 -55.59 -47.60 -18.62
CA GLU A 383 -55.50 -46.25 -18.03
C GLU A 383 -54.81 -46.27 -16.65
N LEU A 384 -55.06 -47.29 -15.82
CA LEU A 384 -54.39 -47.45 -14.53
C LEU A 384 -52.87 -47.71 -14.71
N VAL A 385 -52.48 -48.47 -15.73
CA VAL A 385 -51.06 -48.71 -16.02
C VAL A 385 -50.40 -47.40 -16.46
N GLU A 386 -50.99 -46.67 -17.41
CA GLU A 386 -50.49 -45.37 -17.87
C GLU A 386 -50.38 -44.36 -16.71
N THR A 387 -51.40 -44.28 -15.85
CA THR A 387 -51.41 -43.40 -14.68
C THR A 387 -50.31 -43.78 -13.67
N ARG A 388 -50.00 -45.07 -13.52
CA ARG A 388 -48.90 -45.54 -12.65
C ARG A 388 -47.53 -45.20 -13.22
N GLU A 389 -47.34 -45.27 -14.53
CA GLU A 389 -46.10 -44.86 -15.19
C GLU A 389 -45.88 -43.35 -15.05
N GLN A 390 -46.94 -42.54 -15.19
CA GLN A 390 -46.90 -41.11 -14.90
C GLN A 390 -46.53 -40.83 -13.45
N LEU A 391 -47.15 -41.53 -12.50
CA LEU A 391 -46.85 -41.41 -11.07
C LEU A 391 -45.37 -41.72 -10.76
N GLN A 392 -44.84 -42.79 -11.35
CA GLN A 392 -43.42 -43.12 -11.19
C GLN A 392 -42.54 -42.00 -11.74
N THR A 393 -42.84 -41.51 -12.95
CA THR A 393 -42.09 -40.44 -13.61
C THR A 393 -42.07 -39.16 -12.78
N TYR A 394 -43.23 -38.73 -12.27
CA TYR A 394 -43.31 -37.55 -11.41
C TYR A 394 -42.58 -37.75 -10.07
N SER A 395 -42.61 -38.95 -9.51
CA SER A 395 -41.93 -39.25 -8.24
C SER A 395 -40.40 -39.21 -8.37
N GLU A 396 -39.87 -39.69 -9.50
CA GLU A 396 -38.45 -39.60 -9.82
C GLU A 396 -38.04 -38.15 -10.07
N ALA A 397 -38.85 -37.39 -10.80
CA ALA A 397 -38.63 -35.97 -11.05
C ALA A 397 -38.66 -35.13 -9.76
N GLN A 398 -39.53 -35.45 -8.80
CA GLN A 398 -39.56 -34.80 -7.48
C GLN A 398 -38.25 -35.06 -6.72
N ARG A 399 -37.81 -36.31 -6.62
CA ARG A 399 -36.55 -36.68 -5.93
C ARG A 399 -35.34 -35.94 -6.52
N VAL A 400 -35.26 -35.84 -7.85
CA VAL A 400 -34.19 -35.11 -8.53
C VAL A 400 -34.22 -33.62 -8.17
N SER A 401 -35.40 -32.99 -8.20
CA SER A 401 -35.51 -31.57 -7.86
C SER A 401 -35.25 -31.29 -6.38
N GLU A 402 -35.64 -32.17 -5.46
CA GLU A 402 -35.29 -32.03 -4.03
C GLU A 402 -33.77 -32.09 -3.82
N ALA A 403 -33.09 -32.99 -4.51
CA ALA A 403 -31.64 -33.10 -4.45
C ALA A 403 -30.96 -31.83 -5.01
N GLN A 404 -31.48 -31.26 -6.10
CA GLN A 404 -30.99 -30.00 -6.68
C GLN A 404 -31.18 -28.82 -5.73
N VAL A 405 -32.35 -28.69 -5.09
CA VAL A 405 -32.62 -27.65 -4.09
C VAL A 405 -31.63 -27.75 -2.93
N LYS A 406 -31.45 -28.94 -2.34
CA LYS A 406 -30.49 -29.16 -1.24
C LYS A 406 -29.06 -28.82 -1.62
N ARG A 407 -28.66 -29.08 -2.88
CA ARG A 407 -27.33 -28.73 -3.39
C ARG A 407 -27.18 -27.20 -3.50
N LEU A 408 -28.11 -26.54 -4.17
CA LEU A 408 -28.06 -25.08 -4.39
C LEU A 408 -28.16 -24.31 -3.08
N GLU A 409 -28.95 -24.78 -2.11
CA GLU A 409 -28.98 -24.19 -0.77
C GLU A 409 -27.63 -24.27 -0.06
N ARG A 410 -26.89 -25.39 -0.19
CA ARG A 410 -25.55 -25.50 0.38
C ARG A 410 -24.57 -24.55 -0.30
N GLU A 411 -24.63 -24.44 -1.63
CA GLU A 411 -23.80 -23.51 -2.40
C GLU A 411 -24.08 -22.05 -2.00
N ALA A 412 -25.36 -21.65 -1.92
CA ALA A 412 -25.76 -20.31 -1.49
C ALA A 412 -25.30 -19.99 -0.06
N ARG A 413 -25.46 -20.94 0.88
CA ARG A 413 -24.96 -20.79 2.26
C ARG A 413 -23.43 -20.66 2.29
N ALA A 414 -22.70 -21.44 1.49
CA ALA A 414 -21.24 -21.37 1.43
C ALA A 414 -20.73 -20.07 0.80
N LEU A 415 -21.43 -19.51 -0.20
CA LEU A 415 -21.13 -18.18 -0.74
C LEU A 415 -21.35 -17.09 0.30
N ARG A 416 -22.48 -17.14 1.03
CA ARG A 416 -22.77 -16.21 2.13
C ARG A 416 -21.74 -16.27 3.25
N GLN A 417 -21.29 -17.47 3.63
CA GLN A 417 -20.25 -17.63 4.65
C GLN A 417 -18.92 -17.02 4.17
N ARG A 418 -18.50 -17.28 2.92
CA ARG A 418 -17.29 -16.67 2.34
C ARG A 418 -17.38 -15.14 2.29
N ALA A 419 -18.54 -14.58 1.95
CA ALA A 419 -18.76 -13.14 2.00
C ALA A 419 -18.67 -12.58 3.44
N LEU A 420 -19.20 -13.31 4.43
CA LEU A 420 -19.06 -12.94 5.85
C LEU A 420 -17.62 -13.04 6.34
N ASP A 421 -16.85 -14.03 5.88
CA ASP A 421 -15.44 -14.20 6.24
C ASP A 421 -14.56 -13.09 5.65
N LEU A 422 -14.96 -12.49 4.53
CA LEU A 422 -14.31 -11.29 3.94
C LEU A 422 -14.60 -10.00 4.72
N LYS A 423 -15.65 -9.95 5.56
CA LYS A 423 -15.79 -8.86 6.53
C LYS A 423 -14.69 -8.99 7.58
N CYS A 424 -13.63 -8.20 7.40
CA CYS A 424 -12.50 -8.12 8.31
C CYS A 424 -12.95 -8.12 9.79
N PRO A 425 -12.52 -9.07 10.63
CA PRO A 425 -12.88 -9.12 12.05
C PRO A 425 -12.31 -7.97 12.88
N LYS A 426 -11.43 -7.13 12.31
CA LYS A 426 -10.99 -5.86 12.93
C LYS A 426 -11.93 -4.68 12.67
N CYS A 427 -12.86 -4.79 11.71
CA CYS A 427 -13.80 -3.72 11.35
C CYS A 427 -15.22 -3.92 11.92
N SER A 428 -15.52 -5.09 12.51
CA SER A 428 -16.82 -5.39 13.13
C SER A 428 -16.91 -4.99 14.62
N GLY A 429 -15.88 -4.35 15.16
CA GLY A 429 -15.79 -3.88 16.54
C GLY A 429 -15.71 -2.36 16.72
N THR A 430 -15.94 -1.57 15.66
CA THR A 430 -16.15 -0.11 15.74
C THR A 430 -17.59 0.24 15.44
#